data_AF-A0A1C5FPB6-F1
#
_entry.id   AF-A0A1C5FPB6-F1
#
_cell.length_a   1.000
_cell.length_b   1.000
_cell.length_c   1.000
_cell.angle_alpha   90.00
_cell.angle_beta   90.00
_cell.angle_gamma   90.00
#
_symmetry.space_group_name_H-M   'P 1'
#
loop_
_entity.id
_entity.type
_entity.pdbx_description
1 polymer ?
#
loop_
_entity_poly.entity_id
_entity_poly.type
_entity_poly.pdbx_seq_one_letter_code
_entity_poly.pdbx_strand_id
1 'polypeptide(L)'
;QAQIGYRGYTPAAEVLQSGRVAEWARENFRVGGRYRDDSYMSVSHCPRVAASFADTYWKVEGGPSGRASTGVMFETVSRRGAPVAAVAAFGNLERERLMPRGMNWTVVGVQEGVVVDGKPHVLIQLLDERESPRYHRT
;
A
#
# COMPACT_ATOMS: atom_id res chain seq x y z
N GLN A 1 6.64 -20.19 1.24
CA GLN A 1 7.70 -19.15 1.39
C GLN A 1 7.02 -17.79 1.49
N ALA A 2 7.61 -16.83 2.21
CA ALA A 2 7.07 -15.46 2.24
C ALA A 2 7.23 -14.84 0.86
N GLN A 3 6.25 -14.04 0.44
CA GLN A 3 6.24 -13.40 -0.86
C GLN A 3 6.09 -11.90 -0.72
N ILE A 4 6.67 -11.17 -1.68
CA ILE A 4 6.53 -9.73 -1.80
C ILE A 4 5.28 -9.42 -2.64
N GLY A 5 4.43 -8.53 -2.15
CA GLY A 5 3.29 -8.00 -2.89
C GLY A 5 3.18 -6.48 -2.74
N TYR A 6 2.61 -5.82 -3.73
CA TYR A 6 2.48 -4.37 -3.78
C TYR A 6 1.01 -3.96 -3.81
N ARG A 7 0.68 -2.85 -3.17
CA ARG A 7 -0.67 -2.28 -3.16
C ARG A 7 -0.60 -0.77 -3.32
N GLY A 8 -1.37 -0.22 -4.25
CA GLY A 8 -1.62 1.22 -4.29
C GLY A 8 -2.53 1.63 -3.14
N TYR A 9 -2.22 2.76 -2.52
CA TYR A 9 -3.03 3.34 -1.48
C TYR A 9 -3.35 4.78 -1.86
N THR A 10 -4.64 5.11 -1.95
CA THR A 10 -5.11 6.47 -2.18
C THR A 10 -5.44 7.10 -0.83
N PRO A 11 -4.66 8.08 -0.35
CA PRO A 11 -5.01 8.86 0.82
C PRO A 11 -6.35 9.59 0.66
N ALA A 12 -6.92 10.03 1.78
CA ALA A 12 -8.11 10.85 1.76
C ALA A 12 -7.89 12.14 0.95
N ALA A 13 -8.97 12.66 0.34
CA ALA A 13 -8.88 13.78 -0.59
C ALA A 13 -8.25 15.04 0.05
N GLU A 14 -8.46 15.25 1.36
CA GLU A 14 -7.92 16.37 2.11
C GLU A 14 -6.39 16.27 2.24
N VAL A 15 -5.86 15.04 2.38
CA VAL A 15 -4.41 14.78 2.41
C VAL A 15 -3.79 15.09 1.06
N LEU A 16 -4.40 14.59 -0.02
CA LEU A 16 -3.96 14.84 -1.39
C LEU A 16 -4.00 16.35 -1.71
N GLN A 17 -5.08 17.03 -1.32
CA GLN A 17 -5.27 18.46 -1.53
C GLN A 17 -4.24 19.31 -0.77
N SER A 18 -3.85 18.90 0.44
CA SER A 18 -2.87 19.64 1.25
C SER A 18 -1.47 19.69 0.64
N GLY A 19 -1.16 18.81 -0.31
CA GLY A 19 0.18 18.65 -0.86
C GLY A 19 1.19 18.00 0.11
N ARG A 20 0.74 17.54 1.28
CA ARG A 20 1.59 16.97 2.34
C ARG A 20 1.55 15.45 2.41
N VAL A 21 1.37 14.76 1.29
CA VAL A 21 1.22 13.29 1.25
C VAL A 21 2.41 12.58 1.91
N ALA A 22 3.64 13.03 1.65
CA ALA A 22 4.83 12.40 2.22
C ALA A 22 4.96 12.60 3.74
N GLU A 23 4.68 13.80 4.22
CA GLU A 23 4.63 14.11 5.66
C GLU A 23 3.53 13.30 6.35
N TRP A 24 2.33 13.29 5.79
CA TRP A 24 1.21 12.48 6.27
C TRP A 24 1.58 11.00 6.37
N ALA A 25 2.25 10.46 5.34
CA ALA A 25 2.67 9.07 5.33
C ALA A 25 3.66 8.77 6.47
N ARG A 26 4.64 9.65 6.72
CA ARG A 26 5.57 9.51 7.86
C ARG A 26 4.89 9.58 9.22
N GLU A 27 3.88 10.43 9.35
CA GLU A 27 3.15 10.61 10.62
C GLU A 27 2.29 9.39 10.94
N ASN A 28 1.65 8.80 9.93
CA ASN A 28 0.67 7.71 10.06
C ASN A 28 1.30 6.31 9.98
N PHE A 29 2.41 6.16 9.27
CA PHE A 29 3.14 4.89 9.13
C PHE A 29 4.53 5.03 9.72
N ARG A 30 4.66 4.79 11.02
CA ARG A 30 5.96 4.86 11.70
C ARG A 30 6.62 3.49 11.72
N VAL A 31 7.93 3.44 11.44
CA VAL A 31 8.70 2.19 11.58
C VAL A 31 8.58 1.65 13.01
N GLY A 32 8.31 0.35 13.14
CA GLY A 32 7.97 -0.32 14.40
C GLY A 32 6.49 -0.18 14.80
N GLY A 33 5.73 0.68 14.12
CA GLY A 33 4.29 0.82 14.30
C GLY A 33 3.51 -0.36 13.72
N ARG A 34 2.26 -0.50 14.18
CA ARG A 34 1.31 -1.50 13.69
C ARG A 34 0.35 -0.89 12.69
N TYR A 35 0.06 -1.63 11.63
CA TYR A 35 -1.00 -1.35 10.68
C TYR A 35 -1.96 -2.53 10.65
N ARG A 36 -3.26 -2.27 10.82
CA ARG A 36 -4.31 -3.28 10.80
C ARG A 36 -5.24 -3.01 9.64
N ASP A 37 -5.51 -4.05 8.86
CA ASP A 37 -6.51 -4.04 7.80
C ASP A 37 -7.64 -5.01 8.16
N ASP A 38 -8.82 -4.47 8.50
CA ASP A 38 -10.01 -5.26 8.83
C ASP A 38 -10.78 -5.72 7.57
N SER A 39 -10.35 -5.27 6.38
CA SER A 39 -10.85 -5.69 5.09
C SER A 39 -9.95 -6.76 4.47
N TYR A 40 -10.33 -7.28 3.29
CA TYR A 40 -9.39 -8.09 2.50
C TYR A 40 -8.38 -7.15 1.84
N MET A 41 -7.09 -7.43 2.02
CA MET A 41 -6.06 -6.68 1.32
C MET A 41 -5.70 -7.38 0.00
N SER A 42 -6.10 -6.78 -1.11
CA SER A 42 -5.60 -7.13 -2.43
C SER A 42 -4.18 -6.57 -2.61
N VAL A 43 -3.25 -7.42 -3.05
CA VAL A 43 -1.89 -7.06 -3.44
C VAL A 43 -1.52 -7.71 -4.77
N SER A 44 -0.62 -7.07 -5.52
CA SER A 44 -0.11 -7.53 -6.81
C SER A 44 1.37 -7.86 -6.73
N HIS A 45 1.85 -8.88 -7.44
CA HIS A 45 3.30 -9.06 -7.64
C HIS A 45 3.91 -8.05 -8.63
N CYS A 46 3.08 -7.29 -9.34
CA CYS A 46 3.47 -6.33 -10.35
C CYS A 46 3.39 -4.91 -9.76
N PRO A 47 4.52 -4.27 -9.38
CA PRO A 47 4.47 -2.94 -8.76
C PRO A 47 3.85 -1.89 -9.67
N ARG A 48 4.02 -2.02 -11.01
CA ARG A 48 3.39 -1.12 -11.99
C ARG A 48 1.86 -1.20 -11.97
N VAL A 49 1.30 -2.39 -11.77
CA VAL A 49 -0.14 -2.59 -11.61
C VAL A 49 -0.59 -1.96 -10.29
N ALA A 50 0.08 -2.27 -9.18
CA ALA A 50 -0.26 -1.68 -7.89
C ALA A 50 -0.23 -0.13 -7.90
N ALA A 51 0.73 0.46 -8.62
CA ALA A 51 0.85 1.91 -8.77
C ALA A 51 -0.33 2.56 -9.52
N SER A 52 -1.09 1.82 -10.34
CA SER A 52 -2.29 2.37 -10.98
C SER A 52 -3.41 2.66 -9.98
N PHE A 53 -3.38 2.01 -8.82
CA PHE A 53 -4.32 2.19 -7.69
C PHE A 53 -3.83 3.22 -6.65
N ALA A 54 -2.64 3.78 -6.82
CA ALA A 54 -2.11 4.85 -5.97
C ALA A 54 -2.51 6.22 -6.56
N ASP A 55 -3.80 6.56 -6.52
CA ASP A 55 -4.28 7.79 -7.15
C ASP A 55 -3.77 9.04 -6.42
N THR A 56 -3.42 10.05 -7.21
CA THR A 56 -2.96 11.37 -6.74
C THR A 56 -3.97 12.45 -7.04
N TYR A 57 -4.99 12.15 -7.83
CA TYR A 57 -6.03 13.10 -8.19
C TYR A 57 -6.98 13.32 -7.01
N TRP A 58 -7.34 14.58 -6.78
CA TRP A 58 -8.35 14.97 -5.82
C TRP A 58 -9.31 15.97 -6.47
N LYS A 59 -10.56 15.93 -6.04
CA LYS A 59 -11.61 16.83 -6.51
C LYS A 59 -12.55 17.16 -5.36
N VAL A 60 -12.87 18.44 -5.22
CA VAL A 60 -13.93 18.92 -4.33
C VAL A 60 -15.24 18.94 -5.14
N GLU A 61 -16.33 18.44 -4.56
CA GLU A 61 -17.65 18.48 -5.20
C GLU A 61 -18.07 19.93 -5.50
N GLY A 62 -18.42 20.21 -6.75
CA GLY A 62 -18.73 21.57 -7.22
C GLY A 62 -17.57 22.57 -7.17
N GLY A 63 -16.34 22.09 -6.90
CA GLY A 63 -15.19 22.92 -6.58
C GLY A 63 -13.92 22.59 -7.37
N PRO A 64 -12.76 23.04 -6.88
CA PRO A 64 -11.48 22.83 -7.55
C PRO A 64 -11.09 21.34 -7.59
N SER A 65 -10.17 21.03 -8.50
CA SER A 65 -9.51 19.73 -8.55
C SER A 65 -8.02 19.91 -8.81
N GLY A 66 -7.23 18.88 -8.48
CA GLY A 66 -5.79 18.92 -8.62
C GLY A 66 -5.15 17.55 -8.51
N ARG A 67 -3.81 17.53 -8.49
CA ARG A 67 -3.01 16.32 -8.29
C ARG A 67 -1.96 16.57 -7.22
N ALA A 68 -1.81 15.63 -6.28
CA ALA A 68 -0.68 15.61 -5.38
C ALA A 68 0.63 15.28 -6.13
N SER A 69 1.75 15.75 -5.59
CA SER A 69 3.08 15.53 -6.17
C SER A 69 3.60 14.10 -6.03
N THR A 70 3.01 13.30 -5.13
CA THR A 70 3.40 11.91 -4.88
C THR A 70 2.19 11.07 -4.42
N GLY A 71 2.20 9.78 -4.73
CA GLY A 71 1.22 8.80 -4.24
C GLY A 71 1.76 7.96 -3.08
N VAL A 72 0.95 7.01 -2.58
CA VAL A 72 1.38 6.06 -1.54
C VAL A 72 1.26 4.64 -2.06
N MET A 73 2.28 3.83 -1.81
CA MET A 73 2.28 2.41 -2.09
C MET A 73 2.68 1.62 -0.87
N PHE A 74 2.12 0.43 -0.71
CA PHE A 74 2.58 -0.55 0.24
C PHE A 74 3.40 -1.62 -0.47
N GLU A 75 4.54 -1.99 0.10
CA GLU A 75 5.27 -3.21 -0.17
C GLU A 75 5.06 -4.15 1.01
N THR A 76 4.51 -5.33 0.75
CA THR A 76 4.08 -6.29 1.77
C THR A 76 4.93 -7.54 1.72
N VAL A 77 5.24 -8.13 2.86
CA VAL A 77 5.90 -9.44 2.98
C VAL A 77 5.05 -10.37 3.83
N SER A 78 4.53 -11.44 3.23
CA SER A 78 3.71 -12.45 3.93
C SER A 78 3.78 -13.82 3.26
N ARG A 79 3.69 -14.91 4.03
CA ARG A 79 3.41 -16.27 3.51
C ARG A 79 1.92 -16.48 3.22
N ARG A 80 1.05 -15.62 3.76
CA ARG A 80 -0.40 -15.71 3.65
C ARG A 80 -0.89 -15.12 2.32
N GLY A 81 -2.19 -15.25 2.13
CA GLY A 81 -2.89 -14.85 0.91
C GLY A 81 -3.02 -15.97 -0.11
N ALA A 82 -4.11 -15.92 -0.87
CA ALA A 82 -4.38 -16.86 -1.95
C ALA A 82 -4.14 -16.18 -3.30
N PRO A 83 -3.49 -16.84 -4.28
CA PRO A 83 -3.46 -16.33 -5.64
C PRO A 83 -4.88 -16.39 -6.22
N VAL A 84 -5.42 -15.24 -6.60
CA VAL A 84 -6.78 -15.13 -7.15
C VAL A 84 -6.80 -14.58 -8.58
N ALA A 85 -5.62 -14.41 -9.17
CA ALA A 85 -5.43 -13.83 -10.50
C ALA A 85 -6.30 -14.46 -11.61
N ALA A 86 -6.62 -15.76 -11.50
CA ALA A 86 -7.48 -16.46 -12.45
C ALA A 86 -8.96 -16.03 -12.42
N VAL A 87 -9.39 -15.37 -11.35
CA VAL A 87 -10.78 -14.88 -11.14
C VAL A 87 -10.83 -13.37 -10.84
N ALA A 88 -9.70 -12.67 -10.95
CA ALA A 88 -9.59 -11.24 -10.67
C ALA A 88 -10.20 -10.39 -11.79
N ALA A 89 -10.72 -9.20 -11.44
CA ALA A 89 -11.38 -8.28 -12.39
C ALA A 89 -10.46 -7.83 -13.54
N PHE A 90 -9.15 -7.81 -13.30
CA PHE A 90 -8.12 -7.43 -14.26
C PHE A 90 -7.32 -8.65 -14.78
N GLY A 91 -7.83 -9.86 -14.50
CA GLY A 91 -7.26 -11.13 -14.91
C GLY A 91 -5.84 -11.38 -14.39
N ASN A 92 -5.11 -12.24 -15.10
CA ASN A 92 -3.77 -12.69 -14.67
C ASN A 92 -2.67 -11.61 -14.75
N LEU A 93 -2.95 -10.43 -15.30
CA LEU A 93 -1.96 -9.35 -15.43
C LEU A 93 -1.52 -8.80 -14.06
N GLU A 94 -2.44 -8.78 -13.10
CA GLU A 94 -2.16 -8.29 -11.75
C GLU A 94 -1.43 -9.32 -10.90
N ARG A 95 -1.49 -10.61 -11.29
CA ARG A 95 -1.02 -11.72 -10.45
C ARG A 95 -1.49 -11.53 -8.99
N GLU A 96 -2.77 -11.19 -8.84
CA GLU A 96 -3.35 -10.78 -7.56
C GLU A 96 -3.21 -11.88 -6.51
N ARG A 97 -2.83 -11.46 -5.30
CA ARG A 97 -2.96 -12.23 -4.08
C ARG A 97 -3.93 -11.53 -3.15
N LEU A 98 -4.96 -12.24 -2.74
CA LEU A 98 -5.93 -11.77 -1.77
C LEU A 98 -5.49 -12.19 -0.37
N MET A 99 -5.14 -11.22 0.46
CA MET A 99 -4.74 -11.44 1.85
C MET A 99 -5.98 -11.58 2.75
N PRO A 100 -5.97 -12.46 3.76
CA PRO A 100 -7.07 -12.60 4.72
C PRO A 100 -7.45 -11.28 5.42
N ARG A 101 -8.70 -11.19 5.87
CA ARG A 101 -9.16 -10.07 6.71
C ARG A 101 -8.50 -10.05 8.08
N GLY A 102 -8.43 -8.87 8.68
CA GLY A 102 -7.97 -8.69 10.05
C GLY A 102 -6.47 -8.97 10.21
N MET A 103 -5.69 -8.75 9.15
CA MET A 103 -4.24 -8.91 9.23
C MET A 103 -3.61 -7.75 10.00
N ASN A 104 -2.69 -8.11 10.88
CA ASN A 104 -1.79 -7.16 11.53
C ASN A 104 -0.45 -7.19 10.79
N TRP A 105 0.04 -5.99 10.52
CA TRP A 105 1.29 -5.74 9.83
C TRP A 105 2.16 -4.85 10.72
N THR A 106 3.47 -5.10 10.73
CA THR A 106 4.46 -4.18 11.27
C THR A 106 5.01 -3.32 10.13
N VAL A 107 5.01 -2.00 10.31
CA VAL A 107 5.72 -1.10 9.40
C VAL A 107 7.21 -1.26 9.67
N VAL A 108 7.97 -1.76 8.69
CA VAL A 108 9.41 -2.01 8.81
C VAL A 108 10.27 -1.01 8.04
N GLY A 109 9.65 -0.17 7.22
CA GLY A 109 10.34 0.88 6.47
C GLY A 109 9.37 1.87 5.83
N VAL A 110 9.85 3.09 5.60
CA VAL A 110 9.17 4.14 4.85
C VAL A 110 10.22 4.80 3.95
N GLN A 111 9.99 4.80 2.65
CA GLN A 111 10.91 5.37 1.67
C GLN A 111 10.18 6.39 0.81
N GLU A 112 10.69 7.62 0.77
CA GLU A 112 10.15 8.70 -0.07
C GLU A 112 10.85 8.74 -1.44
N GLY A 113 10.15 9.23 -2.46
CA GLY A 113 10.73 9.43 -3.79
C GLY A 113 10.97 8.15 -4.59
N VAL A 114 10.36 7.02 -4.19
CA VAL A 114 10.44 5.76 -4.95
C VAL A 114 9.66 5.92 -6.25
N VAL A 115 10.34 5.84 -7.39
CA VAL A 115 9.73 6.01 -8.70
C VAL A 115 9.23 4.67 -9.22
N VAL A 116 7.92 4.55 -9.43
CA VAL A 116 7.27 3.38 -10.04
C VAL A 116 6.45 3.86 -11.22
N ASP A 117 6.69 3.27 -12.40
CA ASP A 117 6.01 3.65 -13.65
C ASP A 117 6.10 5.17 -13.94
N GLY A 118 7.26 5.77 -13.66
CA GLY A 118 7.52 7.20 -13.85
C GLY A 118 6.87 8.14 -12.83
N LYS A 119 6.16 7.61 -11.82
CA LYS A 119 5.49 8.40 -10.79
C LYS A 119 6.20 8.24 -9.44
N PRO A 120 6.43 9.33 -8.69
CA PRO A 120 7.02 9.26 -7.36
C PRO A 120 5.99 8.79 -6.33
N HIS A 121 6.40 7.88 -5.45
CA HIS A 121 5.59 7.38 -4.35
C HIS A 121 6.36 7.43 -3.04
N VAL A 122 5.61 7.48 -1.94
CA VAL A 122 6.08 7.01 -0.65
C VAL A 122 5.77 5.53 -0.52
N LEU A 123 6.80 4.71 -0.39
CA LEU A 123 6.71 3.26 -0.24
C LEU A 123 6.74 2.90 1.26
N ILE A 124 5.63 2.37 1.75
CA ILE A 124 5.50 1.84 3.11
C ILE A 124 5.75 0.34 3.08
N GLN A 125 6.75 -0.12 3.81
CA GLN A 125 7.13 -1.53 3.86
C GLN A 125 6.46 -2.18 5.06
N LEU A 126 5.63 -3.19 4.78
CA LEU A 126 4.79 -3.89 5.73
C LEU A 126 5.22 -5.35 5.83
N LEU A 127 5.55 -5.79 7.03
CA LEU A 127 5.82 -7.20 7.34
C LEU A 127 4.62 -7.78 8.07
N ASP A 128 4.07 -8.89 7.60
CA ASP A 128 3.05 -9.61 8.36
C ASP A 128 3.64 -10.02 9.72
N GLU A 129 2.96 -9.69 10.82
CA GLU A 129 3.48 -9.95 12.17
C GLU A 129 3.86 -11.42 12.38
N ARG A 130 3.14 -12.36 11.76
CA ARG A 130 3.42 -13.80 11.83
C ARG A 130 4.74 -14.21 11.16
N GLU A 131 5.30 -13.34 10.33
CA GLU A 131 6.58 -13.53 9.65
C GLU A 131 7.76 -13.02 10.49
N SER A 132 7.50 -12.28 11.56
CA SER A 132 8.53 -11.78 12.46
C SER A 132 8.65 -12.65 13.72
N PRO A 133 9.61 -13.59 13.79
CA PRO A 133 9.91 -14.28 15.04
C PRO A 133 10.41 -13.33 16.14
N ARG A 134 10.82 -12.09 15.79
CA ARG A 134 11.33 -11.08 16.74
C ARG A 134 10.24 -10.31 17.49
N TYR A 135 9.02 -10.19 16.96
CA TYR A 135 7.96 -9.38 17.59
C TYR A 135 6.94 -10.21 18.40
N HIS A 136 7.15 -11.52 18.53
CA HIS A 136 6.30 -12.43 19.32
C HIS A 136 6.84 -12.72 20.74
N ARG A 137 7.86 -11.98 21.20
CA ARG A 137 8.35 -12.04 22.59
C ARG A 137 8.10 -10.71 23.29
N THR A 138 6.90 -10.53 23.82
CA THR A 138 6.59 -9.65 24.95
C THR A 138 5.46 -10.30 25.72
#